data_AF-A0A6J1X2H3-F1
#
_entry.id   AF-A0A6J1X2H3-F1
#
_cell.length_a   1.000
_cell.length_b   1.000
_cell.length_c   1.000
_cell.angle_alpha   90.00
_cell.angle_beta   90.00
_cell.angle_gamma   90.00
#
_symmetry.space_group_name_H-M   'P 1'
#
loop_
_entity.id
_entity.type
_entity.pdbx_description
1 polymer ?
#
loop_
_entity_poly.entity_id
_entity_poly.type
_entity_poly.pdbx_seq_one_letter_code
_entity_poly.pdbx_strand_id
1 'polypeptide(L)'
;MAIGARSQSARTYLEKHLNTFVDCDLQELVAHGLRALRDTLPNEVDLNTKNVSIAIVGPKTPLQICEEAELTRFLSLVEGEERRGGGTATGDAGASGADRDPTGDERDPQVAVAMDTE
;
A
#
# COMPACT_ATOMS: atom_id res chain seq x y z
N MET A 1 -3.57 1.11 -10.50
CA MET A 1 -3.73 2.24 -9.55
C MET A 1 -4.34 1.69 -8.26
N ALA A 2 -4.02 2.26 -7.09
CA ALA A 2 -4.62 1.89 -5.80
C ALA A 2 -4.97 3.15 -5.01
N ILE A 3 -6.09 3.12 -4.27
CA ILE A 3 -6.66 4.26 -3.54
C ILE A 3 -7.08 3.77 -2.14
N GLY A 4 -6.99 4.64 -1.13
CA GLY A 4 -7.42 4.36 0.24
C GLY A 4 -6.27 4.28 1.24
N ALA A 5 -6.58 3.81 2.44
CA ALA A 5 -5.61 3.67 3.53
C ALA A 5 -4.49 2.69 3.14
N ARG A 6 -3.24 3.07 3.41
CA ARG A 6 -2.03 2.28 3.07
C ARG A 6 -1.93 1.90 1.58
N SER A 7 -2.60 2.63 0.68
CA SER A 7 -2.57 2.37 -0.78
C SER A 7 -1.20 2.58 -1.44
N GLN A 8 -0.24 3.19 -0.74
CA GLN A 8 1.13 3.35 -1.25
C GLN A 8 1.83 2.00 -1.45
N SER A 9 1.64 1.02 -0.55
CA SER A 9 2.27 -0.30 -0.71
C SER A 9 1.74 -1.04 -1.93
N ALA A 10 0.42 -1.01 -2.13
CA ALA A 10 -0.21 -1.52 -3.36
C ALA A 10 0.30 -0.80 -4.62
N ARG A 11 0.45 0.53 -4.60
CA ARG A 11 1.01 1.28 -5.75
C ARG A 11 2.43 0.82 -6.09
N THR A 12 3.30 0.70 -5.10
CA THR A 12 4.66 0.19 -5.29
C THR A 12 4.68 -1.22 -5.89
N TYR A 13 3.78 -2.12 -5.47
CA TYR A 13 3.66 -3.45 -6.06
C TYR A 13 3.25 -3.37 -7.54
N LEU A 14 2.24 -2.55 -7.84
CA LEU A 14 1.69 -2.40 -9.20
C LEU A 14 2.71 -1.75 -10.16
N GLU A 15 3.49 -0.77 -9.68
CA GLU A 15 4.54 -0.13 -10.47
C GLU A 15 5.65 -1.12 -10.87
N LYS A 16 6.05 -2.01 -9.96
CA LYS A 16 7.06 -3.05 -10.22
C LYS A 16 6.63 -4.08 -11.25
N HIS A 17 5.34 -4.39 -11.32
CA HIS A 17 4.79 -5.43 -12.20
C HIS A 17 4.00 -4.86 -13.39
N LEU A 18 4.03 -3.55 -13.61
CA LEU A 18 3.22 -2.90 -14.63
C LEU A 18 3.41 -3.50 -16.03
N ASN A 19 4.66 -3.83 -16.37
CA ASN A 19 5.01 -4.37 -17.67
C ASN A 19 4.53 -5.82 -17.87
N THR A 20 4.25 -6.58 -16.81
CA THR A 20 3.82 -7.99 -16.93
C THR A 20 2.32 -8.09 -17.20
N PHE A 21 1.53 -7.07 -16.85
CA PHE A 21 0.06 -7.12 -16.97
C PHE A 21 -0.46 -7.26 -18.40
N VAL A 22 0.34 -6.90 -19.41
CA VAL A 22 -0.07 -7.01 -20.81
C VAL A 22 -0.11 -8.48 -21.25
N ASP A 23 0.79 -9.30 -20.70
CA ASP A 23 0.93 -10.72 -21.06
C ASP A 23 0.19 -11.64 -20.07
N CYS A 24 -0.38 -11.10 -18.99
CA CYS A 24 -1.07 -11.86 -17.97
C CYS A 24 -2.44 -12.37 -18.43
N ASP A 25 -2.73 -13.61 -18.05
CA ASP A 25 -4.09 -14.15 -18.12
C ASP A 25 -4.98 -13.56 -17.02
N LEU A 26 -6.30 -13.71 -17.15
CA LEU A 26 -7.28 -13.19 -16.18
C LEU A 26 -7.00 -13.66 -14.74
N GLN A 27 -6.61 -14.93 -14.56
CA GLN A 27 -6.29 -15.48 -13.24
C GLN A 27 -5.04 -14.84 -12.64
N GLU A 28 -4.01 -14.61 -13.46
CA GLU A 28 -2.76 -13.97 -13.03
C GLU A 28 -2.97 -12.49 -12.73
N LEU A 29 -3.78 -11.79 -13.53
CA LEU A 29 -4.13 -10.40 -13.30
C LEU A 29 -4.86 -10.22 -11.97
N VAL A 30 -5.82 -11.10 -11.67
CA VAL A 30 -6.52 -11.10 -10.37
C VAL A 30 -5.54 -11.43 -9.24
N ALA A 31 -4.63 -12.39 -9.42
CA ALA A 31 -3.61 -12.70 -8.42
C ALA A 31 -2.69 -11.49 -8.14
N HIS A 32 -2.27 -10.73 -9.16
CA HIS A 32 -1.53 -9.48 -8.96
C HIS A 32 -2.33 -8.44 -8.17
N GLY A 33 -3.63 -8.30 -8.45
CA GLY A 33 -4.51 -7.42 -7.68
C GLY A 33 -4.62 -7.81 -6.21
N LEU A 34 -4.80 -9.10 -5.93
CA LEU A 34 -4.88 -9.65 -4.57
C LEU A 34 -3.55 -9.51 -3.82
N ARG A 35 -2.41 -9.76 -4.47
CA ARG A 35 -1.08 -9.55 -3.88
C ARG A 35 -0.87 -8.08 -3.50
N ALA A 36 -1.21 -7.16 -4.40
CA ALA A 36 -1.14 -5.72 -4.13
C ALA A 36 -2.03 -5.33 -2.93
N LEU A 37 -3.24 -5.88 -2.85
CA LEU A 37 -4.18 -5.61 -1.76
C LEU A 37 -3.69 -6.19 -0.42
N ARG A 38 -3.09 -7.40 -0.44
CA ARG A 38 -2.51 -8.04 0.75
C ARG A 38 -1.41 -7.19 1.38
N ASP A 39 -0.60 -6.52 0.58
CA ASP A 39 0.45 -5.62 1.04
C ASP A 39 -0.08 -4.34 1.71
N THR A 40 -1.39 -4.06 1.62
CA THR A 40 -2.04 -2.94 2.34
C THR A 40 -2.57 -3.34 3.71
N LEU A 41 -2.62 -4.64 4.02
CA LEU A 41 -3.13 -5.17 5.29
C LEU A 41 -2.03 -5.28 6.34
N PRO A 42 -2.37 -5.17 7.64
CA PRO A 42 -1.47 -5.54 8.73
C PRO A 42 -1.02 -7.00 8.60
N ASN A 43 0.16 -7.32 9.15
CA ASN A 43 0.73 -8.67 9.08
C ASN A 43 -0.15 -9.75 9.75
N GLU A 44 -1.02 -9.35 10.66
CA GLU A 44 -1.94 -10.22 11.42
C GLU A 44 -3.26 -10.48 10.69
N VAL A 45 -3.52 -9.79 9.56
CA VAL A 45 -4.80 -9.85 8.86
C VAL A 45 -4.61 -10.37 7.44
N ASP A 46 -5.19 -11.53 7.15
CA ASP A 46 -5.22 -12.14 5.83
C ASP A 46 -6.48 -11.77 5.03
N LEU A 47 -6.38 -11.91 3.70
CA LEU A 47 -7.51 -11.80 2.80
C LEU A 47 -8.42 -13.02 2.96
N ASN A 48 -9.73 -12.80 2.96
CA ASN A 48 -10.75 -13.82 3.07
C ASN A 48 -12.01 -13.41 2.30
N THR A 49 -12.99 -14.31 2.21
CA THR A 49 -14.23 -14.07 1.45
C THR A 49 -15.10 -12.95 2.01
N LYS A 50 -14.84 -12.48 3.24
CA LYS A 50 -15.63 -11.43 3.92
C LYS A 50 -15.01 -10.05 3.81
N ASN A 51 -13.70 -9.93 3.56
CA ASN A 51 -13.00 -8.65 3.49
C ASN A 51 -12.53 -8.27 2.07
N VAL A 52 -12.81 -9.11 1.07
CA VAL A 52 -12.51 -8.84 -0.33
C VAL A 52 -13.77 -8.92 -1.18
N SER A 53 -13.88 -8.02 -2.15
CA SER A 53 -14.83 -8.12 -3.25
C SER A 53 -14.08 -7.84 -4.55
N ILE A 54 -14.37 -8.61 -5.60
CA ILE A 54 -13.72 -8.51 -6.91
C ILE A 54 -14.82 -8.28 -7.94
N ALA A 55 -14.60 -7.32 -8.84
CA ALA A 55 -15.44 -7.12 -10.00
C ALA A 55 -14.58 -7.15 -11.26
N ILE A 56 -15.01 -7.90 -12.27
CA ILE A 56 -14.28 -8.12 -13.51
C ILE A 56 -15.13 -7.62 -14.68
N VAL A 57 -14.49 -6.94 -15.63
CA VAL A 57 -15.10 -6.47 -16.88
C VAL A 57 -14.10 -6.61 -18.02
N GLY A 58 -14.58 -6.91 -19.22
CA GLY A 58 -13.72 -7.06 -20.40
C GLY A 58 -14.50 -7.04 -21.72
N PRO A 59 -13.82 -7.15 -22.87
CA PRO A 59 -14.44 -7.02 -24.20
C PRO A 59 -15.56 -8.04 -24.46
N LYS A 60 -15.50 -9.21 -23.82
CA LYS A 60 -16.49 -10.29 -23.93
C LYS A 60 -17.15 -10.62 -22.59
N THR A 61 -16.93 -9.79 -21.58
CA THR A 61 -17.36 -10.06 -20.21
C THR A 61 -18.02 -8.79 -19.67
N PRO A 62 -19.36 -8.76 -19.52
CA PRO A 62 -20.01 -7.65 -18.84
C PRO A 62 -19.49 -7.53 -17.41
N LEU A 63 -19.68 -6.37 -16.77
CA LEU A 63 -19.30 -6.18 -15.38
C LEU A 63 -19.96 -7.26 -14.50
N GLN A 64 -19.15 -8.15 -13.96
CA GLN A 64 -19.55 -9.23 -13.08
C GLN A 64 -18.86 -9.06 -11.74
N ILE A 65 -19.64 -9.08 -10.66
CA ILE A 65 -19.12 -9.15 -9.29
C ILE A 65 -18.92 -10.63 -8.97
N CYS A 66 -17.73 -11.00 -8.51
CA CYS A 66 -17.42 -12.38 -8.15
C CYS A 66 -18.13 -12.78 -6.86
N GLU A 67 -18.83 -13.91 -6.93
CA GLU A 67 -19.49 -14.53 -5.77
C GLU A 67 -18.49 -15.33 -4.93
N GLU A 68 -18.92 -15.79 -3.75
CA GLU A 68 -18.07 -16.46 -2.77
C GLU A 68 -17.31 -17.68 -3.33
N ALA A 69 -17.93 -18.46 -4.23
CA ALA A 69 -17.28 -19.60 -4.88
C ALA A 69 -16.12 -19.20 -5.80
N GLU A 70 -16.29 -18.13 -6.59
CA GLU A 70 -15.23 -17.60 -7.46
C GLU A 70 -14.14 -16.92 -6.61
N LEU A 71 -14.54 -16.16 -5.60
CA LEU A 71 -13.62 -15.48 -4.70
C LEU A 71 -12.72 -16.47 -3.96
N THR A 72 -13.27 -17.58 -3.46
CA THR A 72 -12.50 -18.66 -2.83
C THR A 72 -11.45 -19.21 -3.79
N ARG A 73 -11.82 -19.46 -5.05
CA ARG A 73 -10.89 -19.95 -6.08
C ARG A 73 -9.74 -18.96 -6.32
N PHE A 74 -10.03 -17.66 -6.38
CA PHE A 74 -8.99 -16.64 -6.58
C PHE A 74 -8.10 -16.46 -5.34
N LEU A 75 -8.67 -16.52 -4.13
CA LEU A 75 -7.91 -16.42 -2.88
C LEU A 75 -6.91 -17.57 -2.75
N SER A 76 -7.31 -18.80 -3.10
CA SER A 76 -6.43 -19.96 -3.08
C SER A 76 -5.24 -19.88 -4.04
N LEU A 77 -5.25 -18.97 -5.03
CA LEU A 77 -4.08 -18.73 -5.90
C LEU A 77 -2.97 -17.93 -5.19
N VAL A 78 -3.30 -17.25 -4.10
CA VAL A 78 -2.39 -16.34 -3.37
C VAL A 78 -2.15 -16.82 -1.94
N GLU A 79 -3.04 -17.67 -1.40
CA GLU A 79 -2.88 -18.40 -0.14
C GLU A 79 -1.74 -19.43 -0.26
N GLY A 80 -0.55 -19.07 0.22
CA GLY A 80 0.65 -19.93 0.20
C GLY A 80 1.90 -19.21 -0.26
N GLU A 81 1.77 -18.07 -0.93
CA GLU A 81 2.90 -17.20 -1.18
C GLU A 81 3.24 -16.44 0.09
N GLU A 82 4.46 -16.59 0.60
CA GLU A 82 4.94 -15.80 1.74
C GLU A 82 4.69 -14.31 1.47
N ARG A 83 4.16 -13.58 2.46
CA ARG A 83 4.19 -12.12 2.43
C ARG A 83 5.66 -11.76 2.28
N ARG A 84 6.06 -11.30 1.09
CA ARG A 84 7.46 -10.95 0.85
C ARG A 84 7.79 -9.84 1.85
N GLY A 85 8.54 -10.21 2.88
CA GLY A 85 8.86 -9.37 4.01
C GLY A 85 9.36 -8.02 3.50
N GLY A 86 8.91 -6.95 4.17
CA GLY A 86 9.24 -5.57 3.85
C GLY A 86 10.76 -5.34 3.78
N GLY A 87 11.33 -5.54 2.60
CA GLY A 87 12.68 -5.16 2.26
C GLY A 87 12.65 -3.79 1.61
N THR A 88 12.94 -2.77 2.42
CA THR A 88 13.53 -1.46 2.06
C THR A 88 13.45 -1.07 0.58
N ALA A 89 12.45 -0.25 0.23
CA ALA A 89 12.58 0.72 -0.85
C ALA A 89 12.65 2.11 -0.21
N THR A 90 13.87 2.51 0.15
CA THR A 90 14.27 3.92 0.18
C THR A 90 13.92 4.51 -1.19
N GLY A 91 12.91 5.36 -1.20
CA GLY A 91 12.38 6.04 -2.37
C GLY A 91 11.53 7.20 -1.90
N ASP A 92 12.20 8.13 -1.21
CA ASP A 92 11.71 9.49 -1.04
C ASP A 92 11.45 10.10 -2.43
N ALA A 93 10.18 10.44 -2.68
CA ALA A 93 9.77 11.41 -3.68
C ALA A 93 8.35 11.90 -3.37
N GLY A 94 8.28 12.89 -2.47
CA GLY A 94 7.56 14.13 -2.76
C GLY A 94 6.04 14.14 -2.68
N ALA A 95 5.53 14.47 -1.49
CA ALA A 95 4.35 15.33 -1.34
C ALA A 95 4.38 16.04 0.04
N SER A 96 5.42 16.85 0.28
CA SER A 96 5.34 17.92 1.27
C SER A 96 5.46 19.23 0.51
N GLY A 97 4.34 19.95 0.43
CA GLY A 97 4.24 21.17 -0.35
C GLY A 97 2.99 21.94 0.03
N ALA A 98 3.09 22.72 1.11
CA ALA A 98 2.54 24.07 1.29
C ALA A 98 2.25 24.31 2.78
N ASP A 99 3.21 24.94 3.47
CA ASP A 99 2.99 26.17 4.25
C ASP A 99 4.29 26.51 4.97
N ARG A 100 5.12 27.32 4.31
CA ARG A 100 6.20 28.06 4.96
C ARG A 100 5.73 29.50 5.04
N ASP A 101 5.30 29.93 6.21
CA ASP A 101 5.23 31.35 6.56
C ASP A 101 6.46 31.69 7.42
N PRO A 102 7.29 32.69 7.06
CA PRO A 102 8.52 33.00 7.79
C PRO A 102 8.37 34.29 8.60
N THR A 103 8.07 34.23 9.89
CA THR A 103 8.32 35.37 10.81
C THR A 103 8.42 34.92 12.26
N GLY A 104 9.47 35.37 12.97
CA GLY A 104 9.47 35.46 14.44
C GLY A 104 10.72 34.92 15.13
N ASP A 105 11.70 35.79 15.33
CA ASP A 105 12.85 35.64 16.22
C ASP A 105 12.37 35.59 17.69
N GLU A 106 12.68 34.53 18.44
CA GLU A 106 12.66 34.58 19.91
C GLU A 106 13.63 33.54 20.48
N ARG A 107 14.81 34.03 20.85
CA ARG A 107 15.85 33.29 21.58
C ARG A 107 15.42 33.14 23.04
N ASP A 108 15.34 31.90 23.51
CA ASP A 108 15.15 31.57 24.94
C ASP A 108 16.27 32.20 25.81
N PRO A 109 15.97 32.89 26.92
CA PRO A 109 16.99 33.44 27.79
C PRO A 109 17.62 32.33 28.66
N GLN A 110 18.95 32.21 28.60
CA GLN A 110 19.72 31.32 29.48
C GLN A 110 19.81 31.89 30.90
N VAL A 111 19.35 31.12 31.90
CA VAL A 111 19.50 31.43 33.33
C VAL A 111 20.94 31.11 33.76
N ALA A 112 21.70 32.14 34.16
CA ALA A 112 23.04 32.00 34.70
C ALA A 112 22.99 31.53 36.16
N VAL A 113 23.65 30.40 36.46
CA VAL A 113 23.84 29.90 37.83
C VAL A 113 25.15 30.46 38.36
N ALA A 114 25.08 31.33 39.36
CA ALA A 114 26.25 31.89 40.03
C ALA A 114 26.91 30.81 40.90
N MET A 115 28.15 30.46 40.59
CA MET A 115 29.06 29.72 41.46
C MET A 115 30.22 30.64 41.77
N ASP A 116 30.20 31.29 42.93
CA ASP A 116 31.39 31.88 43.52
C ASP A 116 31.86 30.97 44.65
N THR A 117 33.10 30.52 44.50
CA THR A 117 33.89 29.78 45.48
C THR A 117 34.93 30.77 46.00
N GLU A 118 34.95 31.02 47.31
CA GLU A 118 36.14 31.21 48.16
C GLU A 118 35.73 31.29 49.63
#